data_AF-A0A442SH64-F1
#
_entry.id   AF-A0A442SH64-F1
#
_cell.length_a   1.000
_cell.length_b   1.000
_cell.length_c   1.000
_cell.angle_alpha   90.00
_cell.angle_beta   90.00
_cell.angle_gamma   90.00
#
_symmetry.space_group_name_H-M   'P 1'
#
loop_
_entity.id
_entity.type
_entity.pdbx_description
1 polymer ?
#
loop_
_entity_poly.entity_id
_entity_poly.type
_entity_poly.pdbx_seq_one_letter_code
_entity_poly.pdbx_strand_id
1 'polypeptide(L)'
;MIVYNVERGWFPMKNDAETHRRALGLKPDANFKLEIKTREELAAFLNGLMGLKAEGPPEEVAPAGAILEPEVAPPEVIERNYIEVPDFVPLFLAQAQAKAAGKEIRWIPQPTTP
;
A
#
# COMPACT_ATOMS: atom_id res chain seq x y z
N MET A 1 -15.21 -12.21 6.85
CA MET A 1 -15.42 -10.75 6.73
C MET A 1 -16.17 -10.48 5.42
N ILE A 2 -17.19 -9.62 5.44
CA ILE A 2 -17.93 -9.21 4.24
C ILE A 2 -17.63 -7.75 3.97
N VAL A 3 -17.29 -7.42 2.73
CA VAL A 3 -17.04 -6.06 2.27
C VAL A 3 -17.70 -5.85 0.93
N TYR A 4 -18.25 -4.66 0.71
CA TYR A 4 -18.92 -4.28 -0.53
C TYR A 4 -18.02 -3.29 -1.27
N ASN A 5 -17.84 -3.49 -2.58
CA ASN A 5 -17.09 -2.59 -3.44
C ASN A 5 -18.02 -1.91 -4.44
N VAL A 6 -17.88 -0.59 -4.58
CA VAL A 6 -18.54 0.22 -5.62
C VAL A 6 -17.52 1.16 -6.22
N GLU A 7 -17.15 0.98 -7.48
CA GLU A 7 -16.21 1.84 -8.24
C GLU A 7 -15.00 2.32 -7.41
N ARG A 8 -14.36 1.41 -6.66
CA ARG A 8 -13.19 1.65 -5.77
C ARG A 8 -13.48 2.13 -4.34
N GLY A 9 -14.73 2.40 -3.98
CA GLY A 9 -15.14 2.59 -2.59
C GLY A 9 -15.39 1.25 -1.88
N TRP A 10 -14.81 1.09 -0.68
CA TRP A 10 -15.01 -0.09 0.16
C TRP A 10 -15.96 0.24 1.30
N PHE A 11 -17.01 -0.56 1.46
CA PHE A 11 -18.03 -0.34 2.48
C PHE A 11 -18.24 -1.59 3.34
N PRO A 12 -18.34 -1.45 4.67
CA PRO A 12 -18.60 -2.58 5.56
C PRO A 12 -20.06 -3.05 5.48
N MET A 13 -20.99 -2.16 5.13
CA MET A 13 -22.43 -2.46 5.05
C MET A 13 -22.98 -2.29 3.64
N LYS A 14 -23.96 -3.13 3.30
CA LYS A 14 -24.63 -3.12 1.98
C LYS A 14 -25.37 -1.81 1.70
N ASN A 15 -26.03 -1.25 2.72
CA ASN A 15 -26.84 -0.04 2.59
C ASN A 15 -25.97 1.18 2.25
N ASP A 16 -24.79 1.29 2.85
CA ASP A 16 -23.85 2.38 2.55
C ASP A 16 -23.32 2.26 1.13
N ALA A 17 -22.97 1.04 0.70
CA ALA A 17 -22.57 0.76 -0.67
C ALA A 17 -23.68 1.13 -1.68
N GLU A 18 -24.93 0.75 -1.40
CA GLU A 18 -26.06 1.09 -2.28
C GLU A 18 -26.35 2.60 -2.30
N THR A 19 -26.17 3.29 -1.18
CA THR A 19 -26.35 4.75 -1.08
C THR A 19 -25.28 5.46 -1.90
N HIS A 20 -24.02 5.04 -1.79
CA HIS A 20 -22.91 5.57 -2.58
C HIS A 20 -23.09 5.28 -4.08
N ARG A 21 -23.53 4.06 -4.44
CA ARG A 21 -23.87 3.69 -5.82
C ARG A 21 -24.96 4.59 -6.41
N ARG A 22 -26.02 4.85 -5.64
CA ARG A 22 -27.12 5.74 -6.06
C ARG A 22 -26.65 7.19 -6.23
N ALA A 23 -25.80 7.67 -5.32
CA ALA A 23 -25.22 9.01 -5.42
C ALA A 23 -24.37 9.18 -6.70
N LEU A 24 -23.67 8.12 -7.12
CA LEU A 24 -22.88 8.11 -8.36
C LEU A 24 -23.68 7.78 -9.63
N GLY A 25 -24.98 7.51 -9.52
CA GLY A 25 -25.83 7.17 -10.68
C GLY A 25 -25.47 5.84 -11.35
N LEU A 26 -24.76 4.96 -10.65
CA LEU A 26 -24.23 3.71 -11.21
C LEU A 26 -25.30 2.64 -11.36
N LYS A 27 -25.11 1.74 -12.33
CA LYS A 27 -26.00 0.59 -12.55
C LYS A 27 -26.03 -0.35 -11.33
N PRO A 28 -27.13 -1.09 -11.10
CA PRO A 28 -27.24 -2.02 -9.95
C PRO A 28 -26.13 -3.07 -9.89
N ASP A 29 -25.61 -3.49 -11.05
CA ASP A 29 -24.51 -4.46 -11.17
C ASP A 29 -23.15 -3.93 -10.73
N ALA A 30 -23.02 -2.62 -10.46
CA ALA A 30 -21.76 -2.03 -10.01
C ALA A 30 -21.43 -2.30 -8.53
N ASN A 31 -22.29 -3.03 -7.81
CA ASN A 31 -22.05 -3.40 -6.41
C ASN A 31 -21.54 -4.84 -6.30
N PHE A 32 -20.26 -4.97 -5.95
CA PHE A 32 -19.61 -6.28 -5.77
C PHE A 32 -19.59 -6.64 -4.29
N LYS A 33 -20.16 -7.80 -3.94
CA LYS A 33 -20.03 -8.39 -2.60
C LYS A 33 -18.81 -9.29 -2.57
N LEU A 34 -17.84 -8.96 -1.73
CA LEU A 34 -16.71 -9.82 -1.39
C LEU A 34 -16.94 -10.47 -0.02
N GLU A 35 -16.86 -11.79 0.01
CA GLU A 35 -17.01 -12.59 1.22
C GLU A 35 -15.72 -13.38 1.45
N ILE A 36 -14.97 -13.00 2.49
CA ILE A 36 -13.69 -13.61 2.86
C ILE A 36 -13.96 -14.54 4.04
N LYS A 37 -13.80 -15.86 3.82
CA LYS A 37 -14.10 -16.90 4.80
C LYS A 37 -12.85 -17.38 5.52
N THR A 38 -11.70 -17.36 4.86
CA THR A 38 -10.44 -17.90 5.39
C THR A 38 -9.36 -16.83 5.53
N ARG A 39 -8.34 -17.11 6.35
CA ARG A 39 -7.17 -16.22 6.53
C ARG A 39 -6.33 -16.12 5.26
N GLU A 40 -6.28 -17.19 4.47
CA GLU A 40 -5.54 -17.26 3.21
C GLU A 40 -6.19 -16.38 2.14
N GLU A 41 -7.52 -16.40 2.03
CA GLU A 41 -8.29 -15.50 1.15
C GLU A 41 -8.08 -14.03 1.51
N LEU A 42 -7.97 -13.72 2.81
CA LEU A 42 -7.67 -12.35 3.27
C LEU A 42 -6.27 -11.92 2.83
N ALA A 43 -5.27 -12.79 3.01
CA ALA A 43 -3.89 -12.50 2.61
C ALA A 43 -3.77 -12.30 1.09
N ALA A 44 -4.40 -13.18 0.29
CA ALA A 44 -4.42 -13.06 -1.16
C ALA A 44 -5.10 -11.76 -1.62
N PHE A 45 -6.22 -11.38 -1.00
CA PHE A 45 -6.92 -10.14 -1.30
C PHE A 45 -6.08 -8.89 -0.96
N LEU A 46 -5.42 -8.88 0.20
CA LEU A 46 -4.54 -7.77 0.60
C LEU A 46 -3.29 -7.68 -0.29
N ASN A 47 -2.70 -8.82 -0.64
CA ASN A 47 -1.56 -8.88 -1.57
C ASN A 47 -1.94 -8.33 -2.95
N GLY A 48 -3.12 -8.70 -3.46
CA GLY A 48 -3.66 -8.17 -4.71
C GLY A 48 -3.90 -6.65 -4.68
N LEU A 49 -4.37 -6.11 -3.56
CA LEU A 49 -4.56 -4.66 -3.39
C LEU A 49 -3.26 -3.87 -3.32
N MET A 50 -2.22 -4.46 -2.73
CA MET A 50 -0.90 -3.83 -2.59
C MET A 50 -0.06 -3.90 -3.87
N GLY A 51 -0.57 -4.50 -4.95
CA GLY A 51 0.21 -4.78 -6.15
C GLY A 51 1.34 -5.80 -5.92
N LEU A 52 1.36 -6.44 -4.74
CA LEU A 52 2.19 -7.58 -4.42
C LEU A 52 1.59 -8.79 -5.15
N LYS A 53 1.78 -8.83 -6.48
CA LYS A 53 1.69 -10.10 -7.21
C LYS A 53 2.53 -11.08 -6.41
N ALA A 54 1.91 -12.17 -5.95
CA ALA A 54 2.67 -13.31 -5.49
C ALA A 54 3.65 -13.64 -6.63
N GLU A 55 4.94 -13.44 -6.41
CA GLU A 55 6.02 -13.90 -7.27
C GLU A 55 6.00 -15.44 -7.24
N GLY A 56 5.04 -16.03 -7.93
CA GLY A 56 5.15 -17.36 -8.51
C GLY A 56 5.78 -17.20 -9.91
N PRO A 57 6.60 -18.15 -10.35
CA PRO A 57 7.40 -18.00 -11.57
C PRO A 57 6.50 -17.74 -12.80
N PRO A 58 6.93 -16.86 -13.72
CA PRO A 58 6.16 -16.55 -14.92
C PRO A 58 6.41 -17.65 -15.97
N GLU A 59 5.47 -18.57 -16.14
CA GLU A 59 5.37 -19.32 -17.39
C GLU A 59 4.37 -18.62 -18.32
N GLU A 60 4.93 -18.13 -19.44
CA GLU A 60 4.35 -17.91 -20.79
C GLU A 60 2.94 -17.28 -20.85
N VAL A 61 2.72 -16.17 -21.56
CA VAL A 61 2.83 -16.08 -23.02
C VAL A 61 3.17 -14.65 -23.42
N ALA A 62 4.22 -14.47 -24.21
CA ALA A 62 4.51 -13.21 -24.90
C ALA A 62 3.62 -13.06 -26.15
N PRO A 63 2.92 -11.93 -26.35
CA PRO A 63 2.61 -11.45 -27.68
C PRO A 63 3.67 -10.44 -28.12
N ALA A 64 4.13 -10.63 -29.36
CA ALA A 64 5.19 -9.89 -30.00
C ALA A 64 4.91 -8.38 -30.12
N GLY A 65 5.95 -7.58 -29.85
CA GLY A 65 6.10 -6.23 -30.40
C GLY A 65 5.65 -5.08 -29.51
N ALA A 66 6.51 -4.65 -28.58
CA ALA A 66 6.54 -3.26 -28.10
C ALA A 66 7.89 -2.96 -27.42
N ILE A 67 8.79 -2.35 -28.20
CA ILE A 67 9.74 -1.28 -27.85
C ILE A 67 10.38 -1.31 -26.45
N LEU A 68 11.70 -1.49 -26.44
CA LEU A 68 12.62 -1.31 -25.31
C LEU A 68 12.56 0.14 -24.77
N GLU A 69 11.95 0.34 -23.61
CA GLU A 69 12.26 1.51 -22.76
C GLU A 69 13.33 1.10 -21.74
N PRO A 70 14.35 1.94 -21.50
CA PRO A 70 15.54 1.54 -20.77
C PRO A 70 15.20 1.23 -19.32
N GLU A 71 15.68 0.08 -18.87
CA GLU A 71 15.75 -0.36 -17.49
C GLU A 71 16.44 0.73 -16.65
N VAL A 72 15.64 1.59 -16.01
CA VAL A 72 16.14 2.48 -14.96
C VAL A 72 16.36 1.59 -13.76
N ALA A 73 17.56 1.01 -13.67
CA ALA A 73 18.03 0.33 -12.48
C ALA A 73 17.72 1.22 -11.26
N PRO A 74 17.05 0.69 -10.21
CA PRO A 74 16.85 1.47 -9.00
C PRO A 74 18.23 1.86 -8.47
N PRO A 75 18.45 3.13 -8.10
CA PRO A 75 19.75 3.56 -7.62
C PRO A 75 20.14 2.68 -6.44
N GLU A 76 21.35 2.13 -6.46
CA GLU A 76 21.93 1.46 -5.30
C GLU A 76 21.82 2.41 -4.10
N VAL A 77 20.83 2.16 -3.26
CA VAL A 77 20.56 2.96 -2.08
C VAL A 77 21.68 2.64 -1.11
N ILE A 78 22.73 3.45 -1.13
CA ILE A 78 23.75 3.44 -0.08
C ILE A 78 23.02 3.79 1.21
N GLU A 79 22.69 2.75 1.99
CA GLU A 79 21.96 2.91 3.23
C GLU A 79 22.76 3.82 4.16
N ARG A 80 22.19 4.98 4.48
CA ARG A 80 22.76 5.84 5.52
C ARG A 80 22.64 5.11 6.86
N ASN A 81 23.75 4.99 7.60
CA ASN A 81 23.83 4.35 8.93
C ASN A 81 23.17 5.18 10.06
N TYR A 82 22.37 6.19 9.71
CA TYR A 82 21.72 7.07 10.68
C TYR A 82 20.27 7.36 10.28
N ILE A 83 19.44 7.66 11.29
CA ILE A 83 18.05 8.10 11.14
C ILE A 83 17.97 9.56 11.51
N GLU A 84 17.40 10.35 10.61
CA GLU A 84 17.09 11.76 10.83
C GLU A 84 15.77 11.87 11.60
N VAL A 85 15.80 12.42 12.81
CA VAL A 85 14.64 12.51 13.69
C VAL A 85 14.37 13.98 14.02
N PRO A 86 13.15 14.49 13.76
CA PRO A 86 12.78 15.84 14.18
C PRO A 86 12.72 15.99 15.71
N ASP A 87 13.10 17.16 16.22
CA ASP A 87 13.20 17.45 17.66
C ASP A 87 11.88 17.35 18.45
N PHE A 88 10.72 17.33 17.78
CA PHE A 88 9.42 17.13 18.44
C PHE A 88 9.15 15.65 18.79
N VAL A 89 9.93 14.72 18.24
CA VAL A 89 9.74 13.29 18.47
C VAL A 89 10.31 12.95 19.85
N PRO A 90 9.49 12.38 20.76
CA PRO A 90 9.97 11.94 22.06
C PRO A 90 11.14 10.96 21.96
N LEU A 91 12.14 11.14 22.81
CA LEU A 91 13.39 10.37 22.85
C LEU A 91 13.17 8.84 22.85
N PHE A 92 12.15 8.35 23.57
CA PHE A 92 11.87 6.92 23.67
C PHE A 92 11.42 6.30 22.33
N LEU A 93 10.73 7.06 21.47
CA LEU A 93 10.32 6.61 20.15
C LEU A 93 11.49 6.61 19.18
N ALA A 94 12.30 7.67 19.22
CA ALA A 94 13.52 7.79 18.42
C ALA A 94 14.51 6.64 18.72
N GLN A 95 14.69 6.33 20.01
CA GLN A 95 15.55 5.21 20.45
C GLN A 95 15.01 3.84 20.05
N ALA A 96 13.70 3.61 20.16
CA ALA A 96 13.10 2.34 19.74
C ALA A 96 13.30 2.10 18.23
N GLN A 97 13.13 3.14 17.42
CA GLN A 97 13.30 3.07 15.97
C GLN A 97 14.77 2.90 15.57
N ALA A 98 15.68 3.66 16.20
CA ALA A 98 17.12 3.54 15.98
C ALA A 98 17.66 2.15 16.36
N LYS A 99 17.20 1.59 17.49
CA LYS A 99 17.56 0.24 17.93
C LYS A 99 17.03 -0.84 17.00
N ALA A 100 15.81 -0.70 16.51
CA ALA A 100 15.21 -1.64 15.56
C ALA A 100 15.94 -1.64 14.21
N ALA A 101 16.43 -0.47 13.77
CA ALA A 101 17.15 -0.31 12.52
C ALA A 101 18.67 -0.51 12.63
N GLY A 102 19.23 -0.58 13.85
CA GLY A 102 20.67 -0.64 14.09
C GLY A 102 21.43 0.63 13.66
N LYS A 103 20.77 1.79 13.69
CA LYS A 103 21.26 3.06 13.14
C LYS A 103 21.37 4.14 14.22
N GLU A 104 22.26 5.10 14.05
CA GLU A 104 22.44 6.22 14.98
C GLU A 104 21.34 7.30 14.81
N ILE A 105 20.98 8.00 15.88
CA ILE A 105 19.98 9.09 15.83
C ILE A 105 20.68 10.40 15.52
N ARG A 106 20.22 11.10 14.49
CA ARG A 106 20.60 12.48 14.21
C ARG A 106 19.38 13.39 14.34
N TRP A 107 19.41 14.26 15.33
CA TRP A 107 18.36 15.25 15.59
C TRP A 107 18.38 16.35 14.54
N ILE A 108 17.22 16.68 13.98
CA ILE A 108 17.04 17.78 13.03
C ILE A 108 16.17 18.87 13.67
N PRO A 109 16.72 20.09 13.86
CA PRO A 109 15.93 21.22 14.31
C PRO A 109 14.87 21.58 13.27
N GLN A 110 13.70 22.00 13.72
CA GLN A 110 12.62 22.43 12.83
C GLN A 110 13.13 23.50 11.86
N PRO A 111 12.77 23.43 10.56
CA PRO A 111 12.91 24.58 9.69
C PRO A 111 12.01 25.69 10.26
N THR A 112 12.62 26.73 10.83
CA THR A 112 11.94 28.00 11.08
C THR A 112 11.56 28.59 9.74
N THR A 113 10.37 28.25 9.26
CA THR A 113 9.77 28.92 8.11
C THR A 113 9.37 30.33 8.56
N PRO A 114 9.86 31.41 7.92
CA PRO A 114 9.48 32.79 8.24
C PRO A 114 8.04 33.12 7.85
#